data_AF-A0A2P2CBS8-F1
#
_entry.id   AF-A0A2P2CBS8-F1
#
_cell.length_a   1.000
_cell.length_b   1.000
_cell.length_c   1.000
_cell.angle_alpha   90.00
_cell.angle_beta   90.00
_cell.angle_gamma   90.00
#
_symmetry.space_group_name_H-M   'P 1'
#
loop_
_entity.id
_entity.type
_entity.pdbx_description
1 polymer ?
#
loop_
_entity_poly.entity_id
_entity_poly.type
_entity_poly.pdbx_seq_one_letter_code
_entity_poly.pdbx_strand_id
1 'polypeptide(L)'
;MTLRSTSTSTLGLAAAALAAAVAGSALLPADALLAPGTPAKDVHLGLDNDNASNPFIQPPGVTAKQHMDNTDVLVGRGNDDLLVGNIGGDTLLGNAGSDILVGGPENFTAQSSDVLLGEGGDDINIWAPGDGSDAYVGHTGYDAMIFAPLVKKSDGSLQLEGYRGRKVPRVAIDSAPQFSCTIVKVPASEHLGFDFLVRFNVNDVPAVTVRQEKVEAVYCPSPVAGTALVADLTVARPAFTPVRLTSVRGVVGAILAP
;
A
#
# COMPACT_ATOMS: atom_id res chain seq x y z
N MET A 1 63.52 8.28 -48.16
CA MET A 1 63.59 9.36 -49.15
C MET A 1 62.31 9.34 -49.97
N THR A 2 61.44 10.32 -49.71
CA THR A 2 60.32 10.80 -50.55
C THR A 2 59.32 9.80 -51.12
N LEU A 3 58.16 9.65 -50.46
CA LEU A 3 56.89 9.33 -51.13
C LEU A 3 56.12 10.63 -51.38
N ARG A 4 55.60 10.72 -52.61
CA ARG A 4 55.12 11.91 -53.29
C ARG A 4 53.69 12.28 -52.88
N SER A 5 53.48 13.59 -52.89
CA SER A 5 52.20 14.29 -52.96
C SER A 5 51.41 13.93 -54.22
N THR A 6 50.11 13.69 -54.06
CA THR A 6 49.09 14.01 -55.07
C THR A 6 47.85 14.55 -54.36
N SER A 7 47.66 15.87 -54.49
CA SER A 7 46.41 16.57 -54.21
C SER A 7 45.47 16.41 -55.40
N THR A 8 44.23 16.00 -55.15
CA THR A 8 43.11 16.27 -56.06
C THR A 8 41.91 16.68 -55.22
N SER A 9 41.64 17.98 -55.25
CA SER A 9 40.44 18.64 -54.79
C SER A 9 39.28 18.44 -55.76
N THR A 10 38.14 17.98 -55.28
CA THR A 10 36.85 18.16 -55.95
C THR A 10 35.83 18.63 -54.92
N LEU A 11 35.36 19.87 -55.09
CA LEU A 11 34.18 20.42 -54.42
C LEU A 11 32.92 19.64 -54.86
N GLY A 12 31.99 19.41 -53.94
CA GLY A 12 30.63 19.03 -54.33
C GLY A 12 29.73 18.60 -53.18
N LEU A 13 28.83 19.52 -52.80
CA LEU A 13 27.57 19.33 -52.08
C LEU A 13 27.61 19.10 -50.55
N ALA A 14 27.21 20.16 -49.85
CA ALA A 14 26.67 20.11 -48.51
C ALA A 14 25.38 19.27 -48.51
N ALA A 15 25.36 18.22 -47.69
CA ALA A 15 24.15 17.58 -47.22
C ALA A 15 24.23 17.49 -45.70
N ALA A 16 23.42 18.30 -45.02
CA ALA A 16 23.20 18.19 -43.59
C ALA A 16 22.53 16.84 -43.30
N ALA A 17 23.30 15.85 -42.88
CA ALA A 17 22.76 14.58 -42.39
C ALA A 17 22.38 14.76 -40.92
N LEU A 18 21.07 14.94 -40.74
CA LEU A 18 20.32 14.95 -39.49
C LEU A 18 20.76 13.77 -38.59
N ALA A 19 21.10 14.08 -37.34
CA ALA A 19 21.32 13.09 -36.31
C ALA A 19 20.00 12.35 -36.03
N ALA A 20 19.88 11.13 -36.53
CA ALA A 20 18.90 10.17 -36.03
C ALA A 20 19.64 9.17 -35.16
N ALA A 21 19.96 9.57 -33.92
CA ALA A 21 20.15 8.61 -32.87
C ALA A 21 18.78 7.94 -32.67
N VAL A 22 18.58 6.78 -33.31
CA VAL A 22 17.55 5.84 -32.88
C VAL A 22 18.02 5.37 -31.51
N ALA A 23 17.64 6.12 -30.48
CA ALA A 23 17.60 5.61 -29.14
C ALA A 23 16.71 4.37 -29.24
N GLY A 24 17.35 3.21 -29.19
CA GLY A 24 16.65 1.95 -29.06
C GLY A 24 15.71 2.14 -27.88
N SER A 25 14.42 2.17 -28.17
CA SER A 25 13.39 1.97 -27.17
C SER A 25 13.73 0.62 -26.57
N ALA A 26 14.37 0.65 -25.40
CA ALA A 26 14.38 -0.48 -24.51
C ALA A 26 12.90 -0.77 -24.26
N LEU A 27 12.37 -1.75 -24.99
CA LEU A 27 11.19 -2.47 -24.59
C LEU A 27 11.53 -3.00 -23.21
N LEU A 28 11.09 -2.29 -22.18
CA LEU A 28 11.03 -2.85 -20.84
C LEU A 28 10.17 -4.12 -21.00
N PRO A 29 10.68 -5.31 -20.65
CA PRO A 29 9.82 -6.47 -20.64
C PRO A 29 8.67 -6.14 -19.70
N ALA A 30 7.46 -6.56 -20.07
CA ALA A 30 6.34 -6.55 -19.15
C ALA A 30 6.74 -7.42 -17.96
N ASP A 31 7.19 -6.80 -16.89
CA ASP A 31 7.42 -7.48 -15.64
C ASP A 31 6.05 -7.99 -15.19
N ALA A 32 6.00 -9.29 -14.91
CA ALA A 32 4.83 -9.96 -14.39
C ALA A 32 4.34 -9.26 -13.11
N LEU A 33 3.13 -9.62 -12.69
CA LEU A 33 2.40 -9.37 -11.43
C LEU A 33 3.21 -9.32 -10.12
N LEU A 34 4.51 -9.58 -10.15
CA LEU A 34 5.50 -9.41 -9.09
C LEU A 34 6.38 -8.20 -9.45
N ALA A 35 6.10 -7.04 -8.88
CA ALA A 35 7.01 -5.88 -8.90
C ALA A 35 7.83 -5.89 -7.61
N PRO A 36 8.98 -6.60 -7.58
CA PRO A 36 9.74 -6.66 -6.35
C PRO A 36 10.41 -5.32 -6.01
N GLY A 37 10.46 -5.00 -4.72
CA GLY A 37 11.31 -3.94 -4.19
C GLY A 37 12.77 -4.03 -4.60
N THR A 38 13.41 -2.89 -4.51
CA THR A 38 14.85 -2.72 -4.47
C THR A 38 15.33 -2.87 -3.02
N PRO A 39 16.64 -2.96 -2.76
CA PRO A 39 17.18 -2.87 -1.41
C PRO A 39 17.13 -1.45 -0.80
N ALA A 40 16.30 -0.54 -1.32
CA ALA A 40 16.09 0.80 -0.80
C ALA A 40 14.78 0.87 0.00
N LYS A 41 14.32 2.10 0.31
CA LYS A 41 13.01 2.34 0.90
C LYS A 41 12.05 2.71 -0.21
N ASP A 42 11.21 1.79 -0.62
CA ASP A 42 10.40 1.94 -1.82
C ASP A 42 8.96 2.34 -1.54
N VAL A 43 8.30 2.81 -2.59
CA VAL A 43 6.85 3.01 -2.64
C VAL A 43 6.33 2.16 -3.78
N HIS A 44 5.64 1.08 -3.44
CA HIS A 44 5.02 0.14 -4.34
C HIS A 44 3.54 0.46 -4.46
N LEU A 45 3.08 0.66 -5.69
CA LEU A 45 1.68 0.90 -6.01
C LEU A 45 1.24 -0.22 -6.94
N GLY A 46 0.12 -0.88 -6.61
CA GLY A 46 -0.56 -1.79 -7.53
C GLY A 46 -0.90 -1.07 -8.83
N LEU A 47 -0.81 -1.79 -9.93
CA LEU A 47 -0.94 -1.22 -11.27
C LEU A 47 -2.40 -1.22 -11.74
N ASP A 48 -3.26 -2.01 -11.09
CA ASP A 48 -4.67 -2.20 -11.45
C ASP A 48 -4.85 -2.49 -12.95
N ASN A 49 -3.91 -3.20 -13.58
CA ASN A 49 -3.88 -3.33 -15.05
C ASN A 49 -4.44 -4.68 -15.55
N ASP A 50 -4.73 -5.61 -14.63
CA ASP A 50 -5.39 -6.88 -14.90
C ASP A 50 -6.92 -6.74 -14.81
N ASN A 51 -7.52 -6.05 -15.81
CA ASN A 51 -8.95 -5.73 -15.80
C ASN A 51 -9.63 -5.77 -17.16
N ALA A 52 -10.96 -5.62 -17.16
CA ALA A 52 -11.82 -5.67 -18.34
C ALA A 52 -11.48 -4.62 -19.42
N SER A 53 -10.81 -3.53 -19.04
CA SER A 53 -10.46 -2.44 -19.95
C SER A 53 -9.09 -2.64 -20.60
N ASN A 54 -8.28 -3.60 -20.14
CA ASN A 54 -7.00 -3.92 -20.75
C ASN A 54 -7.21 -4.92 -21.90
N PRO A 55 -7.09 -4.52 -23.18
CA PRO A 55 -7.37 -5.40 -24.32
C PRO A 55 -6.34 -6.52 -24.51
N PHE A 56 -5.17 -6.43 -23.85
CA PHE A 56 -4.19 -7.50 -23.84
C PHE A 56 -4.64 -8.65 -22.91
N ILE A 57 -5.25 -8.31 -21.78
CA ILE A 57 -5.78 -9.26 -20.80
C ILE A 57 -7.17 -9.74 -21.21
N GLN A 58 -8.05 -8.82 -21.62
CA GLN A 58 -9.42 -9.08 -22.05
C GLN A 58 -9.55 -8.80 -23.56
N PRO A 59 -9.35 -9.80 -24.44
CA PRO A 59 -9.38 -9.58 -25.88
C PRO A 59 -10.76 -9.07 -26.36
N PRO A 60 -10.80 -8.15 -27.34
CA PRO A 60 -12.05 -7.62 -27.86
C PRO A 60 -12.99 -8.73 -28.37
N GLY A 61 -14.25 -8.68 -27.95
CA GLY A 61 -15.27 -9.65 -28.35
C GLY A 61 -15.28 -10.96 -27.54
N VAL A 62 -14.34 -11.17 -26.62
CA VAL A 62 -14.39 -12.28 -25.66
C VAL A 62 -15.27 -11.86 -24.49
N THR A 63 -16.40 -12.56 -24.30
CA THR A 63 -17.34 -12.30 -23.19
C THR A 63 -16.96 -13.01 -21.90
N ALA A 64 -16.16 -14.06 -21.97
CA ALA A 64 -15.63 -14.74 -20.79
C ALA A 64 -14.60 -13.84 -20.11
N LYS A 65 -14.75 -13.63 -18.80
CA LYS A 65 -13.78 -12.91 -17.96
C LYS A 65 -12.40 -13.59 -18.06
N GLN A 66 -11.39 -12.86 -18.51
CA GLN A 66 -9.99 -13.29 -18.59
C GLN A 66 -9.11 -12.59 -17.54
N HIS A 67 -9.61 -11.54 -16.91
CA HIS A 67 -8.88 -10.71 -15.96
C HIS A 67 -9.08 -11.12 -14.50
N MET A 68 -8.24 -10.59 -13.61
CA MET A 68 -8.26 -10.80 -12.15
C MET A 68 -8.93 -9.65 -11.36
N ASP A 69 -9.65 -8.74 -12.03
CA ASP A 69 -10.34 -7.60 -11.38
C ASP A 69 -9.37 -6.68 -10.62
N ASN A 70 -8.28 -6.29 -11.28
CA ASN A 70 -7.22 -5.43 -10.75
C ASN A 70 -6.34 -6.03 -9.65
N THR A 71 -6.58 -7.27 -9.23
CA THR A 71 -5.75 -7.97 -8.22
C THR A 71 -4.25 -7.85 -8.52
N ASP A 72 -3.49 -7.36 -7.55
CA ASP A 72 -2.05 -7.19 -7.57
C ASP A 72 -1.34 -8.01 -6.47
N VAL A 73 -0.07 -8.38 -6.73
CA VAL A 73 0.82 -9.01 -5.74
C VAL A 73 2.06 -8.14 -5.52
N LEU A 74 2.15 -7.52 -4.35
CA LEU A 74 3.23 -6.60 -4.01
C LEU A 74 4.21 -7.25 -3.03
N VAL A 75 5.52 -7.04 -3.25
CA VAL A 75 6.58 -7.64 -2.44
C VAL A 75 7.64 -6.59 -2.12
N GLY A 76 7.69 -6.12 -0.85
CA GLY A 76 8.64 -5.10 -0.38
C GLY A 76 10.09 -5.59 -0.38
N ARG A 77 10.30 -6.83 0.06
CA ARG A 77 11.59 -7.54 0.21
C ARG A 77 12.38 -7.13 1.45
N GLY A 78 13.08 -6.01 1.41
CA GLY A 78 14.10 -5.68 2.40
C GLY A 78 14.12 -4.19 2.66
N ASN A 79 14.33 -3.80 3.91
CA ASN A 79 14.17 -2.44 4.42
C ASN A 79 12.70 -2.02 4.53
N ASP A 80 12.52 -0.76 4.88
CA ASP A 80 11.26 -0.11 5.24
C ASP A 80 10.50 0.38 3.99
N ASP A 81 9.49 -0.36 3.53
CA ASP A 81 8.71 -0.07 2.33
C ASP A 81 7.32 0.50 2.62
N LEU A 82 6.70 1.09 1.60
CA LEU A 82 5.27 1.43 1.57
C LEU A 82 4.63 0.66 0.41
N LEU A 83 3.71 -0.25 0.72
CA LEU A 83 2.97 -1.05 -0.25
C LEU A 83 1.52 -0.58 -0.26
N VAL A 84 1.00 -0.22 -1.43
CA VAL A 84 -0.39 0.20 -1.64
C VAL A 84 -0.97 -0.61 -2.80
N GLY A 85 -1.91 -1.52 -2.53
CA GLY A 85 -2.51 -2.39 -3.55
C GLY A 85 -3.42 -1.64 -4.53
N ASN A 86 -4.14 -0.62 -4.05
CA ASN A 86 -5.09 0.23 -4.79
C ASN A 86 -6.51 -0.36 -4.90
N ILE A 87 -6.90 -0.95 -6.03
CA ILE A 87 -8.23 -1.54 -6.18
C ILE A 87 -8.11 -3.01 -6.54
N GLY A 88 -9.04 -3.84 -6.09
CA GLY A 88 -8.96 -5.28 -6.33
C GLY A 88 -8.56 -6.04 -5.06
N GLY A 89 -8.56 -7.37 -5.13
CA GLY A 89 -8.27 -8.22 -3.97
C GLY A 89 -6.79 -8.54 -3.90
N ASP A 90 -6.03 -7.67 -3.26
CA ASP A 90 -4.58 -7.63 -3.35
C ASP A 90 -3.90 -8.53 -2.32
N THR A 91 -2.66 -8.90 -2.62
CA THR A 91 -1.78 -9.61 -1.68
C THR A 91 -0.48 -8.84 -1.51
N LEU A 92 -0.25 -8.33 -0.30
CA LEU A 92 0.90 -7.48 0.03
C LEU A 92 1.81 -8.22 1.02
N LEU A 93 3.07 -8.43 0.64
CA LEU A 93 4.11 -9.03 1.46
C LEU A 93 5.18 -8.00 1.78
N GLY A 94 5.24 -7.54 3.03
CA GLY A 94 6.31 -6.65 3.52
C GLY A 94 7.68 -7.31 3.40
N ASN A 95 7.84 -8.46 4.05
CA ASN A 95 9.09 -9.20 4.24
C ASN A 95 9.96 -8.56 5.34
N ALA A 96 11.24 -8.26 5.09
CA ALA A 96 12.14 -7.80 6.14
C ALA A 96 12.22 -6.28 6.18
N GLY A 97 11.96 -5.67 7.32
CA GLY A 97 11.94 -4.22 7.51
C GLY A 97 10.65 -3.80 8.21
N SER A 98 10.56 -2.53 8.61
CA SER A 98 9.31 -2.01 9.17
C SER A 98 8.47 -1.47 8.03
N ASP A 99 7.48 -2.20 7.55
CA ASP A 99 6.70 -1.87 6.36
C ASP A 99 5.41 -1.12 6.69
N ILE A 100 4.89 -0.41 5.70
CA ILE A 100 3.55 0.20 5.76
C ILE A 100 2.74 -0.42 4.64
N LEU A 101 1.66 -1.11 5.01
CA LEU A 101 0.80 -1.85 4.08
C LEU A 101 -0.58 -1.21 4.05
N VAL A 102 -1.02 -0.82 2.86
CA VAL A 102 -2.36 -0.30 2.57
C VAL A 102 -2.96 -1.21 1.52
N GLY A 103 -4.04 -1.93 1.84
CA GLY A 103 -4.71 -2.82 0.89
C GLY A 103 -5.13 -2.03 -0.34
N GLY A 104 -5.98 -1.02 -0.11
CA GLY A 104 -6.13 0.07 -1.04
C GLY A 104 -7.48 0.74 -0.91
N PRO A 105 -7.56 2.06 -1.10
CA PRO A 105 -8.85 2.73 -1.08
C PRO A 105 -9.60 2.37 -2.36
N GLU A 106 -10.44 1.33 -2.28
CA GLU A 106 -11.38 0.83 -3.29
C GLU A 106 -12.33 1.89 -3.88
N ASN A 107 -12.28 3.11 -3.35
CA ASN A 107 -13.07 4.28 -3.73
C ASN A 107 -14.58 3.96 -3.80
N PHE A 108 -15.03 3.01 -2.98
CA PHE A 108 -16.40 2.50 -2.94
C PHE A 108 -16.90 1.90 -4.27
N THR A 109 -15.99 1.45 -5.15
CA THR A 109 -16.34 0.93 -6.49
C THR A 109 -16.72 -0.55 -6.45
N ALA A 110 -15.96 -1.37 -5.72
CA ALA A 110 -16.29 -2.74 -5.39
C ALA A 110 -15.67 -3.07 -4.02
N GLN A 111 -16.35 -3.89 -3.21
CA GLN A 111 -15.69 -4.43 -2.02
C GLN A 111 -14.79 -5.59 -2.47
N SER A 112 -13.49 -5.39 -2.38
CA SER A 112 -12.50 -6.45 -2.44
C SER A 112 -12.11 -6.85 -1.00
N SER A 113 -11.13 -7.73 -0.88
CA SER A 113 -10.58 -8.10 0.42
C SER A 113 -9.14 -8.46 0.22
N ASP A 114 -8.28 -7.83 1.03
CA ASP A 114 -6.85 -7.93 0.88
C ASP A 114 -6.23 -8.89 1.89
N VAL A 115 -5.10 -9.45 1.52
CA VAL A 115 -4.23 -10.22 2.41
C VAL A 115 -2.92 -9.49 2.58
N LEU A 116 -2.65 -9.05 3.81
CA LEU A 116 -1.50 -8.23 4.15
C LEU A 116 -0.63 -8.99 5.15
N LEU A 117 0.64 -9.18 4.80
CA LEU A 117 1.62 -9.92 5.59
C LEU A 117 2.79 -8.97 5.90
N GLY A 118 2.95 -8.60 7.17
CA GLY A 118 4.08 -7.76 7.62
C GLY A 118 5.41 -8.50 7.51
N GLU A 119 5.43 -9.71 8.08
CA GLU A 119 6.59 -10.61 8.19
C GLU A 119 7.59 -10.19 9.28
N GLY A 120 8.60 -9.39 8.96
CA GLY A 120 9.74 -9.17 9.85
C GLY A 120 10.06 -7.71 10.09
N GLY A 121 9.57 -7.14 11.18
CA GLY A 121 9.85 -5.78 11.60
C GLY A 121 8.67 -5.20 12.36
N ASP A 122 8.74 -3.93 12.73
CA ASP A 122 7.58 -3.24 13.30
C ASP A 122 6.70 -2.72 12.16
N ASP A 123 5.71 -3.51 11.74
CA ASP A 123 4.89 -3.24 10.56
C ASP A 123 3.61 -2.47 10.89
N ILE A 124 3.06 -1.78 9.89
CA ILE A 124 1.86 -0.97 10.04
C ILE A 124 0.90 -1.27 8.90
N ASN A 125 -0.26 -1.85 9.20
CA ASN A 125 -1.38 -1.87 8.27
C ASN A 125 -2.27 -0.65 8.47
N ILE A 126 -2.69 -0.01 7.38
CA ILE A 126 -3.68 1.06 7.38
C ILE A 126 -4.88 0.61 6.57
N TRP A 127 -6.04 0.65 7.22
CA TRP A 127 -7.34 0.43 6.60
C TRP A 127 -8.11 1.75 6.57
N ALA A 128 -8.64 2.09 5.41
CA ALA A 128 -9.49 3.25 5.20
C ALA A 128 -10.95 2.85 4.89
N PRO A 129 -11.94 3.72 5.18
CA PRO A 129 -13.31 3.47 4.77
C PRO A 129 -13.42 3.30 3.25
N GLY A 130 -13.78 2.08 2.84
CA GLY A 130 -13.88 1.70 1.44
C GLY A 130 -13.18 0.38 1.15
N ASP A 131 -12.08 0.10 1.83
CA ASP A 131 -11.11 -0.96 1.49
C ASP A 131 -11.69 -2.39 1.57
N GLY A 132 -12.80 -2.59 2.27
CA GLY A 132 -13.43 -3.91 2.38
C GLY A 132 -12.98 -4.68 3.62
N SER A 133 -13.07 -6.01 3.60
CA SER A 133 -12.85 -6.87 4.77
C SER A 133 -11.57 -7.69 4.66
N ASP A 134 -10.49 -7.20 5.28
CA ASP A 134 -9.16 -7.74 5.03
C ASP A 134 -8.68 -8.76 6.06
N ALA A 135 -7.51 -9.32 5.80
CA ALA A 135 -6.71 -10.05 6.76
C ALA A 135 -5.31 -9.41 6.86
N TYR A 136 -4.90 -9.07 8.07
CA TYR A 136 -3.55 -8.59 8.36
C TYR A 136 -2.86 -9.53 9.36
N VAL A 137 -1.68 -10.01 8.98
CA VAL A 137 -0.81 -10.81 9.85
C VAL A 137 0.51 -10.07 10.02
N GLY A 138 0.79 -9.62 11.24
CA GLY A 138 2.00 -8.83 11.53
C GLY A 138 3.27 -9.68 11.52
N HIS A 139 3.19 -10.89 12.08
CA HIS A 139 4.31 -11.82 12.28
C HIS A 139 5.29 -11.43 13.40
N THR A 140 6.51 -10.99 13.08
CA THR A 140 7.56 -10.78 14.08
C THR A 140 7.91 -9.31 14.20
N GLY A 141 7.76 -8.76 15.40
CA GLY A 141 8.06 -7.36 15.68
C GLY A 141 6.99 -6.78 16.58
N TYR A 142 6.81 -5.46 16.53
CA TYR A 142 5.68 -4.77 17.14
C TYR A 142 4.82 -4.13 16.05
N ASP A 143 3.72 -4.81 15.75
CA ASP A 143 2.86 -4.52 14.62
C ASP A 143 1.64 -3.69 15.02
N ALA A 144 1.22 -2.81 14.12
CA ALA A 144 0.11 -1.90 14.36
C ALA A 144 -0.91 -1.91 13.22
N MET A 145 -2.18 -1.92 13.61
CA MET A 145 -3.30 -1.65 12.71
C MET A 145 -3.82 -0.23 12.94
N ILE A 146 -4.02 0.53 11.87
CA ILE A 146 -4.63 1.86 11.90
C ILE A 146 -5.92 1.83 11.08
N PHE A 147 -7.06 2.11 11.72
CA PHE A 147 -8.32 2.38 11.05
C PHE A 147 -8.52 3.89 10.94
N ALA A 148 -8.42 4.45 9.74
CA ALA A 148 -8.71 5.86 9.51
C ALA A 148 -8.81 6.19 8.01
N PRO A 149 -9.64 7.17 7.62
CA PRO A 149 -9.56 7.76 6.28
C PRO A 149 -8.14 8.21 5.92
N LEU A 150 -7.65 7.76 4.77
CA LEU A 150 -6.42 8.29 4.17
C LEU A 150 -6.63 9.73 3.73
N VAL A 151 -5.66 10.59 4.04
CA VAL A 151 -5.63 11.97 3.53
C VAL A 151 -5.09 11.95 2.10
N LYS A 152 -5.88 12.49 1.17
CA LYS A 152 -5.54 12.58 -0.24
C LYS A 152 -5.24 14.03 -0.63
N LYS A 153 -4.37 14.21 -1.62
CA LYS A 153 -4.14 15.49 -2.29
C LYS A 153 -5.32 15.82 -3.20
N SER A 154 -5.32 17.03 -3.77
CA SER A 154 -6.36 17.49 -4.70
C SER A 154 -6.48 16.65 -5.98
N ASP A 155 -5.42 15.94 -6.36
CA ASP A 155 -5.40 15.03 -7.51
C ASP A 155 -5.87 13.60 -7.16
N GLY A 156 -6.28 13.36 -5.90
CA GLY A 156 -6.73 12.07 -5.41
C GLY A 156 -5.61 11.13 -4.96
N SER A 157 -4.34 11.47 -5.21
CA SER A 157 -3.20 10.68 -4.74
C SER A 157 -3.03 10.77 -3.21
N LEU A 158 -2.40 9.76 -2.61
CA LEU A 158 -2.11 9.77 -1.17
C LEU A 158 -1.23 10.96 -0.79
N GLN A 159 -1.56 11.61 0.32
CA GLN A 159 -0.66 12.59 0.93
C GLN A 159 0.45 11.85 1.68
N LEU A 160 1.65 11.86 1.09
CA LEU A 160 2.85 11.25 1.67
C LEU A 160 3.77 12.32 2.27
N GLU A 161 4.15 12.13 3.53
CA GLU A 161 5.09 12.97 4.26
C GLU A 161 6.47 12.30 4.40
N GLY A 162 7.50 13.10 4.59
CA GLY A 162 8.85 12.60 4.88
C GLY A 162 9.04 12.34 6.37
N TYR A 163 9.43 11.12 6.73
CA TYR A 163 9.82 10.77 8.10
C TYR A 163 11.11 9.96 8.09
N ARG A 164 12.19 10.47 8.70
CA ARG A 164 13.49 9.77 8.80
C ARG A 164 13.97 9.12 7.48
N GLY A 165 13.82 9.85 6.38
CA GLY A 165 14.25 9.42 5.05
C GLY A 165 13.34 8.41 4.35
N ARG A 166 12.13 8.13 4.87
CA ARG A 166 11.10 7.35 4.15
C ARG A 166 9.83 8.18 3.91
N LYS A 167 8.98 7.71 3.01
CA LYS A 167 7.64 8.25 2.78
C LYS A 167 6.64 7.53 3.69
N VAL A 168 5.76 8.30 4.33
CA VAL A 168 4.67 7.77 5.18
C VAL A 168 3.35 8.41 4.77
N PRO A 169 2.24 7.66 4.70
CA PRO A 169 0.93 8.22 4.42
C PRO A 169 0.40 9.02 5.61
N ARG A 170 -0.56 9.91 5.34
CA ARG A 170 -1.31 10.65 6.36
C ARG A 170 -2.72 10.13 6.47
N VAL A 171 -3.25 10.12 7.69
CA VAL A 171 -4.64 9.72 7.97
C VAL A 171 -5.37 10.75 8.81
N ALA A 172 -6.70 10.80 8.67
CA ALA A 172 -7.58 11.63 9.48
C ALA A 172 -8.27 10.77 10.55
N ILE A 173 -7.63 10.63 11.72
CA ILE A 173 -8.08 9.70 12.77
C ILE A 173 -8.92 10.37 13.87
N ASP A 174 -8.81 11.68 14.06
CA ASP A 174 -9.53 12.41 15.10
C ASP A 174 -10.78 13.10 14.55
N SER A 175 -11.60 13.66 15.45
CA SER A 175 -12.82 14.38 15.09
C SER A 175 -13.79 13.57 14.20
N ALA A 176 -13.86 12.26 14.42
CA ALA A 176 -14.64 11.33 13.61
C ALA A 176 -15.75 10.64 14.44
N PRO A 177 -16.78 11.38 14.90
CA PRO A 177 -17.80 10.86 15.81
C PRO A 177 -18.68 9.76 15.23
N GLN A 178 -18.71 9.62 13.90
CA GLN A 178 -19.45 8.58 13.21
C GLN A 178 -18.71 7.23 13.13
N PHE A 179 -17.42 7.19 13.45
CA PHE A 179 -16.60 5.99 13.36
C PHE A 179 -16.25 5.44 14.73
N SER A 180 -16.33 4.12 14.89
CA SER A 180 -15.90 3.41 16.09
C SER A 180 -15.35 2.04 15.73
N CYS A 181 -14.65 1.39 16.65
CA CYS A 181 -14.17 0.02 16.45
C CYS A 181 -14.53 -0.86 17.64
N THR A 182 -14.71 -2.14 17.37
CA THR A 182 -14.85 -3.17 18.41
C THR A 182 -13.84 -4.28 18.18
N ILE A 183 -13.32 -4.84 19.26
CA ILE A 183 -12.36 -5.96 19.22
C ILE A 183 -13.09 -7.20 19.74
N VAL A 184 -12.98 -8.29 18.98
CA VAL A 184 -13.50 -9.61 19.33
C VAL A 184 -12.36 -10.60 19.31
N LYS A 185 -12.04 -11.20 20.46
CA LYS A 185 -11.07 -12.30 20.51
C LYS A 185 -11.67 -13.52 19.81
N VAL A 186 -10.91 -14.11 18.90
CA VAL A 186 -11.31 -15.34 18.20
C VAL A 186 -11.12 -16.54 19.13
N PRO A 187 -12.17 -17.35 19.40
CA PRO A 187 -12.02 -18.58 20.16
C PRO A 187 -11.17 -19.60 19.38
N ALA A 188 -10.29 -20.31 20.06
CA ALA A 188 -9.47 -21.37 19.44
C ALA A 188 -10.30 -22.47 18.77
N SER A 189 -11.55 -22.68 19.21
CA SER A 189 -12.50 -23.64 18.63
C SER A 189 -12.98 -23.28 17.22
N GLU A 190 -12.83 -22.02 16.80
CA GLU A 190 -13.23 -21.60 15.45
C GLU A 190 -12.19 -22.00 14.38
N HIS A 191 -10.96 -22.34 14.78
CA HIS A 191 -9.88 -22.77 13.88
C HIS A 191 -9.60 -21.82 12.70
N LEU A 192 -9.79 -20.50 12.90
CA LEU A 192 -9.67 -19.50 11.83
C LEU A 192 -8.23 -19.03 11.57
N GLY A 193 -7.29 -19.33 12.47
CA GLY A 193 -5.90 -18.85 12.36
C GLY A 193 -5.67 -17.41 12.82
N PHE A 194 -6.71 -16.67 13.20
CA PHE A 194 -6.61 -15.29 13.68
C PHE A 194 -6.74 -15.20 15.19
N ASP A 195 -6.11 -14.19 15.79
CA ASP A 195 -6.20 -13.87 17.22
C ASP A 195 -7.43 -13.02 17.53
N PHE A 196 -7.70 -12.04 16.66
CA PHE A 196 -8.75 -11.04 16.83
C PHE A 196 -9.49 -10.75 15.53
N LEU A 197 -10.77 -10.40 15.67
CA LEU A 197 -11.51 -9.64 14.67
C LEU A 197 -11.63 -8.22 15.18
N VAL A 198 -11.21 -7.24 14.37
CA VAL A 198 -11.52 -5.84 14.62
C VAL A 198 -12.60 -5.40 13.64
N ARG A 199 -13.73 -4.97 14.19
CA ARG A 199 -14.85 -4.47 13.39
C ARG A 199 -14.83 -2.97 13.42
N PHE A 200 -14.76 -2.37 12.24
CA PHE A 200 -14.97 -0.95 12.06
C PHE A 200 -16.46 -0.68 11.86
N ASN A 201 -17.00 0.25 12.63
CA ASN A 201 -18.41 0.60 12.61
C ASN A 201 -18.61 2.02 12.07
N VAL A 202 -19.69 2.20 11.33
CA VAL A 202 -20.20 3.51 10.92
C VAL A 202 -21.56 3.70 11.57
N ASN A 203 -21.69 4.73 12.40
CA ASN A 203 -22.87 4.98 13.23
C ASN A 203 -23.30 3.73 14.02
N ASP A 204 -22.33 3.10 14.69
CA ASP A 204 -22.47 1.88 15.50
C ASP A 204 -22.92 0.61 14.74
N VAL A 205 -22.98 0.66 13.41
CA VAL A 205 -23.24 -0.51 12.57
C VAL A 205 -21.91 -1.03 12.03
N PRO A 206 -21.56 -2.32 12.25
CA PRO A 206 -20.38 -2.92 11.64
C PRO A 206 -20.42 -2.79 10.12
N ALA A 207 -19.45 -2.07 9.56
CA ALA A 207 -19.31 -1.87 8.13
C ALA A 207 -18.35 -2.91 7.53
N VAL A 208 -17.26 -3.22 8.24
CA VAL A 208 -16.28 -4.24 7.83
C VAL A 208 -15.74 -5.01 9.02
N THR A 209 -15.08 -6.12 8.72
CA THR A 209 -14.31 -6.89 9.71
C THR A 209 -12.91 -7.16 9.15
N VAL A 210 -11.89 -6.70 9.87
CA VAL A 210 -10.50 -7.05 9.59
C VAL A 210 -10.08 -8.17 10.54
N ARG A 211 -9.49 -9.21 9.97
CA ARG A 211 -8.94 -10.36 10.70
C ARG A 211 -7.49 -10.09 11.03
N GLN A 212 -7.09 -10.31 12.28
CA GLN A 212 -5.74 -10.00 12.75
C GLN A 212 -5.11 -11.19 13.46
N GLU A 213 -3.87 -11.49 13.11
CA GLU A 213 -2.99 -12.44 13.79
C GLU A 213 -1.65 -11.76 14.06
N LYS A 214 -1.11 -11.91 15.28
CA LYS A 214 0.16 -11.27 15.69
C LYS A 214 0.19 -9.77 15.38
N VAL A 215 -0.74 -9.04 15.97
CA VAL A 215 -0.79 -7.57 15.93
C VAL A 215 -0.84 -7.09 17.37
N GLU A 216 0.04 -6.16 17.74
CA GLU A 216 0.20 -5.69 19.12
C GLU A 216 -0.68 -4.47 19.43
N ALA A 217 -0.93 -3.59 18.45
CA ALA A 217 -1.68 -2.36 18.67
C ALA A 217 -2.73 -2.07 17.60
N VAL A 218 -3.88 -1.57 18.03
CA VAL A 218 -4.93 -1.06 17.13
C VAL A 218 -5.23 0.40 17.45
N TYR A 219 -5.14 1.25 16.43
CA TYR A 219 -5.52 2.65 16.44
C TYR A 219 -6.86 2.80 15.70
N CYS A 220 -7.84 3.38 16.37
CA CYS A 220 -9.19 3.56 15.88
C CYS A 220 -9.58 5.06 15.93
N PRO A 221 -10.52 5.53 15.10
CA PRO A 221 -10.90 6.92 15.13
C PRO A 221 -11.48 7.36 16.46
N SER A 222 -11.26 8.62 16.81
CA SER A 222 -11.79 9.24 18.03
C SER A 222 -12.80 10.33 17.69
N PRO A 223 -13.88 10.48 18.47
CA PRO A 223 -14.77 11.63 18.36
C PRO A 223 -14.10 12.94 18.83
N VAL A 224 -12.96 12.86 19.53
CA VAL A 224 -12.30 14.01 20.16
C VAL A 224 -11.09 14.46 19.34
N ALA A 225 -11.05 15.75 19.00
CA ALA A 225 -9.93 16.37 18.30
C ALA A 225 -8.58 16.15 19.04
N GLY A 226 -7.53 15.88 18.28
CA GLY A 226 -6.19 15.63 18.77
C GLY A 226 -6.00 14.29 19.50
N THR A 227 -6.93 13.34 19.35
CA THR A 227 -6.84 12.02 19.98
C THR A 227 -7.15 10.87 19.03
N ALA A 228 -6.67 9.69 19.36
CA ALA A 228 -7.09 8.41 18.77
C ALA A 228 -7.54 7.47 19.89
N LEU A 229 -8.37 6.48 19.56
CA LEU A 229 -8.68 5.37 20.46
C LEU A 229 -7.65 4.25 20.21
N VAL A 230 -6.95 3.81 21.26
CA VAL A 230 -5.89 2.81 21.14
C VAL A 230 -6.20 1.60 22.01
N ALA A 231 -6.04 0.41 21.45
CA ALA A 231 -6.09 -0.85 22.17
C ALA A 231 -4.75 -1.56 22.05
N ASP A 232 -4.25 -2.05 23.19
CA ASP A 232 -3.13 -2.98 23.29
C ASP A 232 -3.69 -4.40 23.19
N LEU A 233 -3.30 -5.15 22.16
CA LEU A 233 -3.76 -6.51 21.92
C LEU A 233 -2.92 -7.58 22.65
N THR A 234 -1.80 -7.18 23.28
CA THR A 234 -0.94 -8.09 24.04
C THR A 234 -1.51 -8.45 25.42
N VAL A 235 -2.46 -7.66 25.91
CA VAL A 235 -3.11 -7.89 27.20
C VAL A 235 -4.29 -8.85 27.09
N ALA A 236 -4.63 -9.53 28.20
CA ALA A 236 -5.68 -10.56 28.21
C ALA A 236 -7.09 -10.06 27.84
N ARG A 237 -7.37 -8.77 28.03
CA ARG A 237 -8.66 -8.13 27.74
C ARG A 237 -8.45 -6.76 27.09
N PRO A 238 -8.14 -6.71 25.79
CA PRO A 238 -7.93 -5.45 25.08
C PRO A 238 -9.18 -4.57 25.14
N ALA A 239 -8.97 -3.27 25.32
CA ALA A 239 -10.03 -2.27 25.29
C ALA A 239 -9.48 -0.98 24.71
N PHE A 240 -10.32 -0.25 23.98
CA PHE A 240 -9.95 1.05 23.45
C PHE A 240 -9.91 2.12 24.55
N THR A 241 -8.81 2.86 24.59
CA THR A 241 -8.62 4.00 25.49
C THR A 241 -8.17 5.23 24.70
N PRO A 242 -8.63 6.44 25.05
CA PRO A 242 -8.23 7.64 24.33
C PRO A 242 -6.77 8.01 24.62
N VAL A 243 -6.01 8.27 23.57
CA VAL A 243 -4.60 8.69 23.61
C VAL A 243 -4.45 9.99 22.81
N ARG A 244 -3.64 10.93 23.31
CA ARG A 244 -3.33 12.16 22.57
C ARG A 244 -2.39 11.85 21.41
N LEU A 245 -2.69 12.36 20.21
CA LEU A 245 -1.86 12.15 19.02
C LEU A 245 -0.42 12.61 19.24
N THR A 246 -0.22 13.70 20.00
CA THR A 246 1.10 14.23 20.34
C THR A 246 1.96 13.33 21.23
N SER A 247 1.36 12.34 21.89
CA SER A 247 2.08 11.32 22.67
C SER A 247 2.48 10.10 21.85
N VAL A 248 1.88 9.88 20.68
CA VAL A 248 2.24 8.77 19.80
C VAL A 248 3.56 9.10 19.11
N ARG A 249 4.53 8.19 19.21
CA ARG A 249 5.91 8.37 18.69
C ARG A 249 6.13 7.46 17.48
N GLY A 250 7.32 7.57 16.89
CA GLY A 250 7.74 6.71 15.79
C GLY A 250 6.99 6.97 14.49
N VAL A 251 6.95 5.94 13.63
CA VAL A 251 6.30 5.97 12.32
C VAL A 251 4.78 6.14 12.47
N VAL A 252 4.15 5.41 13.40
CA VAL A 252 2.73 5.57 13.72
C VAL A 252 2.42 7.03 14.09
N GLY A 253 3.20 7.64 14.98
CA GLY A 253 3.02 9.05 15.33
C GLY A 253 3.14 10.02 14.15
N ALA A 254 3.97 9.70 13.17
CA ALA A 254 4.10 10.48 11.94
C ALA A 254 2.90 10.32 11.00
N ILE A 255 2.33 9.11 10.91
CA ILE A 255 1.12 8.82 10.12
C ILE A 255 -0.10 9.53 10.71
N LEU A 256 -0.24 9.47 12.04
CA LEU A 256 -1.37 10.03 12.78
C LEU A 256 -1.26 11.53 13.06
N ALA A 257 -0.13 12.17 12.76
CA ALA A 257 0.03 13.60 13.01
C ALA A 257 -1.04 14.42 12.27
N PRO A 258 -1.57 15.51 12.85
CA PRO A 258 -2.48 16.44 12.19
C PRO A 258 -1.79 17.32 11.15
#